data_AF-A0A661TGC7-F1
#
_entry.id   AF-A0A661TGC7-F1
#
_cell.length_a   1.000
_cell.length_b   1.000
_cell.length_c   1.000
_cell.angle_alpha   90.00
_cell.angle_beta   90.00
_cell.angle_gamma   90.00
#
_symmetry.space_group_name_H-M   'P 1'
#
loop_
_entity.id
_entity.type
_entity.pdbx_description
1 polymer ?
#
loop_
_entity_poly.entity_id
_entity_poly.type
_entity_poly.pdbx_seq_one_letter_code
_entity_poly.pdbx_strand_id
1 'polypeptide(L)' 'MLTDKKISLIGTGNMGEALLSGLVCSGSSRPENITGSNIR' A
#
# COMPACT_ATOMS: atom_id res chain seq x y z
N MET A 1 5.68 12.34 -6.14
CA MET A 1 6.17 10.97 -5.89
C MET A 1 5.71 10.55 -4.50
N LEU A 2 5.20 9.32 -4.30
CA LEU A 2 4.63 8.91 -3.00
C LEU A 2 5.68 8.34 -2.03
N THR A 3 6.93 8.22 -2.46
CA THR A 3 8.05 7.67 -1.70
C THR A 3 8.38 8.38 -0.40
N ASP A 4 7.88 9.60 -0.19
CA ASP A 4 8.08 10.38 1.05
C ASP A 4 6.78 10.56 1.85
N LYS A 5 5.73 9.80 1.52
CA LYS A 5 4.43 9.83 2.20
C LYS A 5 4.13 8.49 2.85
N LYS A 6 3.50 8.52 4.03
CA LYS A 6 2.90 7.33 4.63
C LYS A 6 1.55 7.05 3.97
N ILE A 7 1.34 5.83 3.51
CA ILE A 7 0.12 5.36 2.84
C ILE A 7 -0.51 4.30 3.72
N SER A 8 -1.76 4.53 4.14
CA SER A 8 -2.55 3.53 4.86
C SER A 8 -3.77 3.13 4.04
N LEU A 9 -3.96 1.83 3.82
CA LEU A 9 -5.20 1.28 3.25
C LEU A 9 -6.01 0.58 4.34
N ILE A 10 -7.29 0.94 4.43
CA ILE A 10 -8.28 0.26 5.28
C ILE A 10 -9.18 -0.58 4.37
N GLY A 11 -9.27 -1.88 4.64
CA GLY A 11 -9.95 -2.85 3.77
C GLY A 11 -9.00 -3.47 2.75
N THR A 12 -7.99 -4.20 3.22
CA THR A 12 -7.05 -4.93 2.36
C THR A 12 -7.58 -6.31 1.98
N GLY A 13 -8.68 -6.34 1.22
CA GLY A 13 -9.07 -7.52 0.44
C GLY A 13 -8.23 -7.62 -0.85
N ASN A 14 -8.67 -8.43 -1.81
CA ASN A 14 -7.95 -8.66 -3.07
C ASN A 14 -7.53 -7.36 -3.79
N MET A 15 -8.40 -6.34 -3.76
CA MET A 15 -8.11 -5.04 -4.38
C MET A 15 -7.02 -4.26 -3.62
N GLY A 16 -7.08 -4.25 -2.29
CA GLY A 16 -6.06 -3.57 -1.48
C GLY A 16 -4.69 -4.19 -1.69
N GLU A 17 -4.60 -5.51 -1.75
CA GLU A 17 -3.36 -6.22 -2.00
C GLU A 17 -2.79 -5.93 -3.41
N ALA A 18 -3.65 -5.90 -4.43
CA ALA A 18 -3.25 -5.53 -5.79
C ALA A 18 -2.71 -4.09 -5.87
N LEU A 19 -3.36 -3.14 -5.18
CA LEU A 19 -2.93 -1.74 -5.12
C LEU A 19 -1.59 -1.59 -4.40
N LEU A 20 -1.43 -2.22 -3.22
CA LEU A 20 -0.18 -2.17 -2.47
C LEU A 20 0.97 -2.81 -3.26
N SER A 21 0.72 -3.94 -3.92
CA SER A 21 1.70 -4.62 -4.77
C SER A 21 2.11 -3.73 -5.94
N GLY A 22 1.15 -3.09 -6.61
CA GLY A 22 1.44 -2.14 -7.69
C GLY A 22 2.29 -0.96 -7.23
N LEU A 23 2.02 -0.40 -6.05
CA LEU A 23 2.78 0.72 -5.49
C LEU A 23 4.25 0.35 -5.23
N VAL A 24 4.50 -0.86 -4.72
CA VAL A 24 5.85 -1.36 -4.46
C VAL A 24 6.57 -1.74 -5.76
N CYS A 25 5.94 -2.55 -6.62
CA CYS A 25 6.54 -3.04 -7.87
C CYS A 25 6.84 -1.92 -8.87
N SER A 26 6.03 -0.87 -8.90
CA SER A 26 6.28 0.31 -9.75
C SER A 26 7.33 1.28 -9.19
N GLY A 27 7.82 1.07 -7.96
CA GLY A 27 8.70 2.01 -7.27
C GLY A 27 8.00 3.32 -6.85
N SER A 28 6.66 3.36 -6.92
CA SER A 28 5.89 4.55 -6.55
C SER A 28 5.92 4.84 -5.05
N SER A 29 6.09 3.81 -4.22
CA SER A 29 6.27 3.93 -2.77
C SER A 29 7.18 2.80 -2.24
N ARG A 30 7.80 3.04 -1.08
CA ARG A 30 8.64 2.04 -0.40
C ARG A 30 7.80 1.22 0.57
N PRO A 31 8.07 -0.09 0.76
CA PRO A 31 7.31 -0.93 1.68
C PRO A 31 7.19 -0.37 3.10
N GLU A 32 8.25 0.23 3.64
CA GLU A 32 8.28 0.84 4.98
C GLU A 32 7.38 2.08 5.13
N ASN A 33 6.83 2.58 4.03
CA ASN A 33 5.88 3.70 4.02
C ASN A 33 4.43 3.25 3.88
N ILE A 34 4.17 1.95 3.76
CA ILE A 34 2.86 1.40 3.50
C ILE A 34 2.38 0.61 4.72
N THR A 35 1.14 0.86 5.14
CA THR A 35 0.43 0.05 6.13
C THR A 35 -0.90 -0.43 5.54
N GLY A 36 -1.17 -1.72 5.67
CA GLY A 36 -2.46 -2.31 5.33
C GLY A 36 -3.19 -2.74 6.60
N SER A 37 -4.47 -2.40 6.73
CA SER A 37 -5.32 -2.90 7.79
C SER A 37 -6.61 -3.48 7.21
N ASN A 38 -6.99 -4.65 7.69
CA ASN A 38 -8.27 -5.25 7.38
C ASN A 38 -9.07 -5.40 8.68
N ILE A 39 -10.35 -5.06 8.63
CA ILE A 39 -11.26 -5.34 9.73
C ILE A 39 -11.75 -6.78 9.58
N ARG A 40 -11.34 -7.65 10.48
CA ARG A 40 -11.99 -8.94 10.71
C ARG A 40 -12.44 -9.00 12.15
#